data_AF-A0A958MTF1-F1
#
_entry.id   AF-A0A958MTF1-F1
#
_cell.length_a   1.000
_cell.length_b   1.000
_cell.length_c   1.000
_cell.angle_alpha   90.00
_cell.angle_beta   90.00
_cell.angle_gamma   90.00
#
_symmetry.space_group_name_H-M   'P 1'
#
loop_
_entity.id
_entity.type
_entity.pdbx_description
1 polymer ?
#
loop_
_entity_poly.entity_id
_entity_poly.type
_entity_poly.pdbx_seq_one_letter_code
_entity_poly.pdbx_strand_id
1 'polypeptide(L)'
;MDDKYLKIVERLEDLSRNGLGAEVRKQMQNLVVVKVPRQYRLPLANLARRNNLPLMSIRLLNPIVRSERELDLPASNQELAEYASSLLYIGAGKEAEELLSSLDPSHIPRVLLYRSFSCFGRWEYDRAIPLLTEYIQREPDPYLNTVGEINLAAAKVFLGHDDVEILLKDLRRKTQDREYWLLHGNSLELSALMTLSNRQYRDTKKFLNQAAVVLEKSQSLNDLFVRKWRAILGLHQAPDSKDAAKQVQKIKAEGAKYQNWETVRDCEFHLAVETRNQGLFGRVYFGTPYPAYRQTMKDKIPKQWKISDEYLLSSTTEAAPHLVLDLKLGTEKSGRFELKPGQLLHRALVLLIEDFYHPKRVGTLHSELFPDSYFNPVSSPNRIYQVVSRLRQWADESKVPLSIKEDNGYYWAMVRAGLGVLIREEKTLASEVSPNQTLVDRLYAEGAEDFSARQACECLGLSRSSFNRFAKWAIDEGILEKRGQSSSTHYRLLKSAA
;
A
#
# COMPACT_ATOMS: atom_id res chain seq x y z
N MET A 1 33.62 11.33 -22.60
CA MET A 1 32.72 11.46 -21.43
C MET A 1 32.04 10.13 -21.06
N ASP A 2 31.84 9.22 -22.03
CA ASP A 2 31.12 7.96 -21.81
C ASP A 2 31.77 7.01 -20.81
N ASP A 3 33.10 6.91 -20.79
CA ASP A 3 33.84 6.05 -19.85
C ASP A 3 33.58 6.41 -18.37
N LYS A 4 33.22 7.66 -18.05
CA LYS A 4 32.93 8.08 -16.67
C LYS A 4 31.70 7.37 -16.11
N TYR A 5 30.60 7.31 -16.87
CA TYR A 5 29.35 6.75 -16.37
C TYR A 5 29.35 5.23 -16.36
N LEU A 6 30.09 4.60 -17.28
CA LEU A 6 30.34 3.16 -17.25
C LEU A 6 31.00 2.75 -15.92
N LYS A 7 32.10 3.42 -15.56
CA LYS A 7 32.80 3.19 -14.27
C LYS A 7 31.91 3.41 -13.06
N ILE A 8 30.98 4.37 -13.12
CA ILE A 8 30.00 4.59 -12.05
C ILE A 8 29.03 3.40 -11.96
N VAL A 9 28.45 2.96 -13.08
CA VAL A 9 27.52 1.82 -13.10
C VAL A 9 28.19 0.55 -12.57
N GLU A 10 29.39 0.22 -13.06
CA GLU A 10 30.13 -0.97 -12.65
C GLU A 10 30.44 -0.95 -11.15
N ARG A 11 30.93 0.19 -10.62
CA ARG A 11 31.21 0.35 -9.19
C ARG A 11 29.96 0.20 -8.34
N LEU A 12 28.84 0.80 -8.74
CA LEU A 12 27.59 0.74 -7.97
C LEU A 12 26.97 -0.66 -8.01
N GLU A 13 27.09 -1.37 -9.13
CA GLU A 13 26.66 -2.76 -9.25
C GLU A 13 27.50 -3.68 -8.34
N ASP A 14 28.82 -3.49 -8.30
CA ASP A 14 29.71 -4.22 -7.38
C ASP A 14 29.32 -3.96 -5.91
N LEU A 15 29.15 -2.69 -5.51
CA LEU A 15 28.69 -2.35 -4.16
C LEU A 15 27.31 -2.97 -3.86
N SER A 16 26.38 -2.94 -4.80
CA SER A 16 25.04 -3.52 -4.63
C SER A 16 25.09 -5.04 -4.48
N ARG A 17 25.95 -5.73 -5.23
CA ARG A 17 26.14 -7.19 -5.14
C ARG A 17 26.77 -7.61 -3.83
N ASN A 18 27.67 -6.80 -3.28
CA ASN A 18 28.30 -7.00 -1.98
C ASN A 18 27.43 -6.55 -0.78
N GLY A 19 26.16 -6.20 -1.00
CA GLY A 19 25.24 -5.78 0.07
C GLY A 19 25.52 -4.37 0.63
N LEU A 20 26.39 -3.58 0.01
CA LEU A 20 26.78 -2.23 0.44
C LEU A 20 25.80 -1.16 -0.04
N GLY A 21 24.48 -1.42 0.06
CA GLY A 21 23.45 -0.56 -0.50
C GLY A 21 23.40 0.85 0.11
N ALA A 22 23.88 1.04 1.35
CA ALA A 22 24.00 2.37 1.95
C ALA A 22 24.99 3.27 1.20
N GLU A 23 26.13 2.70 0.77
CA GLU A 23 27.13 3.43 -0.01
C GLU A 23 26.63 3.70 -1.44
N VAL A 24 25.91 2.74 -2.04
CA VAL A 24 25.21 2.98 -3.32
C VAL A 24 24.27 4.18 -3.21
N ARG A 25 23.44 4.24 -2.15
CA ARG A 25 22.52 5.37 -1.96
C ARG A 25 23.24 6.71 -1.85
N LYS A 26 24.31 6.77 -1.06
CA LYS A 26 25.12 7.96 -0.86
C LYS A 26 25.74 8.44 -2.18
N GLN A 27 26.29 7.54 -2.99
CA GLN A 27 26.86 7.90 -4.28
C GLN A 27 25.81 8.34 -5.29
N MET A 28 24.66 7.66 -5.33
CA MET A 28 23.54 8.01 -6.21
C MET A 28 22.98 9.40 -5.90
N GLN A 29 22.93 9.82 -4.63
CA GLN A 29 22.49 11.16 -4.24
C GLN A 29 23.37 12.29 -4.81
N ASN A 30 24.64 12.01 -5.13
CA ASN A 30 25.56 12.98 -5.74
C ASN A 30 25.45 13.06 -7.28
N LEU A 31 24.62 12.22 -7.91
CA LEU A 31 24.44 12.25 -9.35
C LEU A 31 23.59 13.44 -9.79
N VAL A 32 24.12 14.21 -10.75
CA VAL A 32 23.35 15.24 -11.46
C VAL A 32 22.55 14.56 -12.57
N VAL A 33 21.33 14.14 -12.25
CA VAL A 33 20.43 13.35 -13.13
C VAL A 33 20.31 13.91 -14.55
N VAL A 34 20.18 15.23 -14.68
CA VAL A 34 20.03 15.91 -15.98
C VAL A 34 21.24 15.68 -16.91
N LYS A 35 22.44 15.46 -16.34
CA LYS A 35 23.68 15.23 -17.10
C LYS A 35 23.92 13.77 -17.48
N VAL A 36 23.08 12.84 -17.04
CA VAL A 36 23.24 11.41 -17.32
C VAL A 36 22.84 11.10 -18.77
N PRO A 37 23.76 10.59 -19.61
CA PRO A 37 23.44 10.19 -20.98
C PRO A 37 22.42 9.05 -21.02
N ARG A 38 21.58 9.00 -22.07
CA ARG A 38 20.45 8.06 -22.16
C ARG A 38 20.85 6.60 -21.91
N GLN A 39 21.93 6.13 -22.54
CA GLN A 39 22.39 4.75 -22.44
C GLN A 39 22.72 4.28 -21.01
N TYR A 40 22.99 5.20 -20.08
CA TYR A 40 23.28 4.89 -18.68
C TYR A 40 22.08 5.08 -17.74
N ARG A 41 20.98 5.67 -18.22
CA ARG A 41 19.80 5.96 -17.37
C ARG A 41 19.10 4.69 -16.90
N LEU A 42 18.87 3.72 -17.79
CA LEU A 42 18.24 2.45 -17.41
C LEU A 42 19.07 1.64 -16.39
N PRO A 43 20.39 1.40 -16.59
CA PRO A 43 21.22 0.73 -15.57
C PRO A 43 21.21 1.45 -14.22
N LEU A 44 21.35 2.77 -14.21
CA LEU A 44 21.34 3.56 -12.98
C LEU A 44 19.95 3.59 -12.31
N ALA A 45 18.88 3.58 -13.09
CA ALA A 45 17.51 3.52 -12.57
C ALA A 45 17.24 2.16 -11.88
N ASN A 46 17.67 1.06 -12.50
CA ASN A 46 17.59 -0.26 -11.90
C ASN A 46 18.37 -0.35 -10.58
N LEU A 47 19.61 0.17 -10.56
CA LEU A 47 20.42 0.28 -9.34
C LEU A 47 19.75 1.14 -8.26
N ALA A 48 19.17 2.28 -8.65
CA ALA A 48 18.45 3.16 -7.75
C ALA A 48 17.29 2.42 -7.07
N ARG A 49 16.41 1.76 -7.84
CA ARG A 49 15.25 1.05 -7.30
C ARG A 49 15.67 -0.11 -6.39
N ARG A 50 16.63 -0.95 -6.81
CA ARG A 50 17.16 -2.07 -6.00
C ARG A 50 17.76 -1.63 -4.68
N ASN A 51 18.26 -0.39 -4.61
CA ASN A 51 18.87 0.18 -3.41
C ASN A 51 17.94 1.15 -2.66
N ASN A 52 16.62 1.04 -2.85
CA ASN A 52 15.60 1.82 -2.16
C ASN A 52 15.67 3.34 -2.45
N LEU A 53 15.93 3.70 -3.71
CA LEU A 53 15.84 5.08 -4.26
C LEU A 53 14.87 5.15 -5.45
N PRO A 54 13.60 4.75 -5.28
CA PRO A 54 12.63 4.68 -6.38
C PRO A 54 12.37 6.04 -7.04
N LEU A 55 12.35 7.14 -6.27
CA LEU A 55 12.19 8.49 -6.83
C LEU A 55 13.37 8.88 -7.73
N MET A 56 14.60 8.45 -7.41
CA MET A 56 15.76 8.68 -8.28
C MET A 56 15.62 7.89 -9.58
N SER A 57 15.16 6.64 -9.51
CA SER A 57 14.85 5.82 -10.69
C SER A 57 13.84 6.52 -11.61
N ILE A 58 12.73 7.00 -11.05
CA ILE A 58 11.72 7.77 -11.78
C ILE A 58 12.34 9.04 -12.38
N ARG A 59 13.16 9.80 -11.64
CA ARG A 59 13.83 11.01 -12.17
C ARG A 59 14.75 10.73 -13.35
N LEU A 60 15.48 9.61 -13.32
CA LEU A 60 16.37 9.20 -14.41
C LEU A 60 15.58 8.90 -15.70
N LEU A 61 14.44 8.20 -15.56
CA LEU A 61 13.66 7.70 -16.70
C LEU A 61 12.52 8.63 -17.15
N ASN A 62 12.03 9.53 -16.30
CA ASN A 62 10.90 10.42 -16.60
C ASN A 62 11.10 11.27 -17.87
N PRO A 63 12.29 11.85 -18.16
CA PRO A 63 12.50 12.59 -19.41
C PRO A 63 12.45 11.74 -20.68
N ILE A 64 12.42 10.41 -20.56
CA ILE A 64 12.29 9.48 -21.69
C ILE A 64 10.86 8.97 -21.79
N VAL A 65 10.28 8.54 -20.66
CA VAL A 65 8.95 7.91 -20.62
C VAL A 65 7.81 8.92 -20.71
N ARG A 66 7.98 10.12 -20.12
CA ARG A 66 6.98 11.19 -20.09
C ARG A 66 7.54 12.47 -20.72
N SER A 67 8.26 12.32 -21.83
CA SER A 67 8.79 13.49 -22.56
C SER A 67 7.65 14.32 -23.15
N GLU A 68 7.65 15.62 -22.87
CA GLU A 68 6.77 16.59 -23.56
C GLU A 68 7.32 16.97 -24.94
N ARG A 69 8.59 16.64 -25.21
CA ARG A 69 9.24 16.87 -26.50
C ARG A 69 9.27 15.58 -27.29
N GLU A 70 9.19 15.70 -28.60
CA GLU A 70 9.47 14.59 -29.50
C GLU A 70 10.90 14.08 -29.26
N LEU A 71 11.05 12.76 -29.15
CA LEU A 71 12.33 12.10 -28.95
C LEU A 71 12.74 11.43 -30.26
N ASP A 72 14.04 11.49 -30.59
CA ASP A 72 14.59 10.78 -31.75
C ASP A 72 14.31 9.27 -31.70
N LEU A 73 14.29 8.72 -30.49
CA LEU A 73 13.94 7.32 -30.22
C LEU A 73 12.88 7.28 -29.11
N PRO A 74 11.76 6.55 -29.29
CA PRO A 74 10.77 6.38 -28.24
C PRO A 74 11.35 5.63 -27.04
N ALA A 75 10.68 5.67 -25.89
CA ALA A 75 11.05 4.87 -24.74
C ALA A 75 11.06 3.37 -25.12
N SER A 76 12.11 2.65 -24.73
CA SER A 76 12.14 1.19 -24.92
C SER A 76 11.18 0.51 -23.95
N ASN A 77 10.74 -0.70 -24.29
CA ASN A 77 9.89 -1.49 -23.41
C ASN A 77 10.58 -1.77 -22.05
N GLN A 78 11.91 -1.88 -22.01
CA GLN A 78 12.69 -2.03 -20.77
C GLN A 78 12.68 -0.73 -19.93
N GLU A 79 12.80 0.43 -20.56
CA GLU A 79 12.68 1.74 -19.89
C GLU A 79 11.28 1.91 -19.28
N LEU A 80 10.23 1.54 -20.03
CA LEU A 80 8.84 1.58 -19.56
C LEU A 80 8.61 0.62 -18.37
N ALA A 81 9.05 -0.64 -18.47
CA ALA A 81 8.89 -1.63 -17.41
C ALA A 81 9.59 -1.21 -16.10
N GLU A 82 10.82 -0.68 -16.19
CA GLU A 82 11.59 -0.23 -15.03
C GLU A 82 11.00 1.05 -14.40
N TYR A 83 10.52 1.97 -15.23
CA TYR A 83 9.79 3.15 -14.76
C TYR A 83 8.52 2.76 -14.00
N ALA A 84 7.71 1.87 -14.57
CA ALA A 84 6.49 1.39 -13.94
C ALA A 84 6.76 0.62 -12.63
N SER A 85 7.79 -0.24 -12.60
CA SER A 85 8.23 -0.91 -11.36
C SER A 85 8.60 0.10 -10.25
N SER A 86 9.21 1.22 -10.64
CA SER A 86 9.57 2.29 -9.69
C SER A 86 8.35 3.07 -9.21
N LEU A 87 7.34 3.26 -10.07
CA LEU A 87 6.03 3.82 -9.70
C LEU A 87 5.29 2.94 -8.69
N LEU A 88 5.26 1.62 -8.89
CA LEU A 88 4.72 0.67 -7.91
C LEU A 88 5.39 0.85 -6.54
N TYR A 89 6.71 1.03 -6.52
CA TYR A 89 7.46 1.21 -5.28
C TYR A 89 7.10 2.49 -4.53
N ILE A 90 6.76 3.59 -5.21
CA ILE A 90 6.25 4.80 -4.52
C ILE A 90 4.73 4.78 -4.31
N GLY A 91 4.07 3.68 -4.69
CA GLY A 91 2.63 3.48 -4.55
C GLY A 91 1.78 4.21 -5.60
N ALA A 92 2.38 4.67 -6.70
CA ALA A 92 1.66 5.22 -7.85
C ALA A 92 1.09 4.08 -8.74
N GLY A 93 0.25 3.24 -8.13
CA GLY A 93 -0.11 1.91 -8.66
C GLY A 93 -0.92 1.94 -9.95
N LYS A 94 -1.89 2.86 -10.07
CA LYS A 94 -2.75 2.97 -11.26
C LYS A 94 -1.94 3.24 -12.53
N GLU A 95 -1.11 4.28 -12.51
CA GLU A 95 -0.23 4.62 -13.64
C GLU A 95 0.74 3.47 -13.96
N ALA A 96 1.29 2.82 -12.93
CA ALA A 96 2.19 1.70 -13.14
C ALA A 96 1.50 0.52 -13.83
N GLU A 97 0.28 0.16 -13.42
CA GLU A 97 -0.47 -0.96 -14.02
C GLU A 97 -0.88 -0.64 -15.46
N GLU A 98 -1.27 0.60 -15.77
CA GLU A 98 -1.55 1.05 -17.14
C GLU A 98 -0.32 0.84 -18.05
N LEU A 99 0.86 1.27 -17.58
CA LEU A 99 2.11 1.07 -18.32
C LEU A 99 2.46 -0.41 -18.46
N LEU A 100 2.44 -1.18 -17.37
CA LEU A 100 2.79 -2.62 -17.41
C LEU A 100 1.83 -3.43 -18.29
N SER A 101 0.55 -3.06 -18.33
CA SER A 101 -0.46 -3.75 -19.16
C SER A 101 -0.30 -3.48 -20.65
N SER A 102 0.35 -2.38 -21.03
CA SER A 102 0.65 -2.07 -22.44
C SER A 102 1.86 -2.82 -23.00
N LEU A 103 2.62 -3.54 -22.17
CA LEU A 103 3.85 -4.22 -22.57
C LEU A 103 3.60 -5.70 -22.83
N ASP A 104 4.24 -6.24 -23.88
CA ASP A 104 4.16 -7.66 -24.21
C ASP A 104 5.11 -8.50 -23.32
N PRO A 105 4.57 -9.41 -22.48
CA PRO A 105 5.37 -10.32 -21.67
C PRO A 105 6.26 -11.28 -22.46
N SER A 106 5.97 -11.52 -23.74
CA SER A 106 6.77 -12.40 -24.59
C SER A 106 8.19 -11.84 -24.82
N HIS A 107 8.31 -10.52 -24.87
CA HIS A 107 9.58 -9.83 -25.06
C HIS A 107 10.23 -9.41 -23.75
N ILE A 108 9.43 -9.13 -22.71
CA ILE A 108 9.92 -8.73 -21.38
C ILE A 108 9.17 -9.52 -20.31
N PRO A 109 9.59 -10.76 -20.00
CA PRO A 109 8.92 -11.60 -18.99
C PRO A 109 8.76 -10.90 -17.63
N ARG A 110 9.73 -10.06 -17.24
CA ARG A 110 9.73 -9.33 -15.96
C ARG A 110 8.50 -8.45 -15.71
N VAL A 111 7.74 -8.06 -16.75
CA VAL A 111 6.50 -7.30 -16.54
C VAL A 111 5.49 -8.09 -15.72
N LEU A 112 5.43 -9.42 -15.88
CA LEU A 112 4.58 -10.31 -15.11
C LEU A 112 4.98 -10.33 -13.63
N LEU A 113 6.29 -10.37 -13.36
CA LEU A 113 6.82 -10.29 -12.00
C LEU A 113 6.52 -8.93 -11.34
N TYR A 114 6.60 -7.82 -12.09
CA TYR A 114 6.25 -6.52 -11.55
C TYR A 114 4.76 -6.39 -11.23
N ARG A 115 3.89 -6.95 -12.09
CA ARG A 115 2.44 -6.99 -11.84
C ARG A 115 2.10 -7.85 -10.62
N SER A 116 2.79 -8.98 -10.41
CA SER A 116 2.58 -9.80 -9.22
C SER A 116 2.98 -9.09 -7.92
N PHE A 117 4.01 -8.23 -7.94
CA PHE A 117 4.33 -7.38 -6.79
C PHE A 117 3.25 -6.34 -6.48
N SER A 118 2.57 -5.81 -7.50
CA SER A 118 1.39 -4.95 -7.32
C SER A 118 0.25 -5.69 -6.61
N CYS A 119 0.05 -6.97 -6.95
CA CYS A 119 -0.90 -7.83 -6.26
C CYS A 119 -0.50 -8.09 -4.81
N PHE A 120 0.76 -8.41 -4.53
CA PHE A 120 1.25 -8.60 -3.16
C PHE A 120 1.08 -7.36 -2.28
N GLY A 121 1.38 -6.16 -2.82
CA GLY A 121 1.17 -4.90 -2.11
C GLY A 121 -0.30 -4.60 -1.75
N ARG A 122 -1.25 -5.34 -2.34
CA ARG A 122 -2.69 -5.26 -2.07
C ARG A 122 -3.27 -6.52 -1.42
N TRP A 123 -2.41 -7.47 -1.07
CA TRP A 123 -2.79 -8.79 -0.53
C TRP A 123 -3.63 -9.65 -1.49
N GLU A 124 -3.57 -9.39 -2.80
CA GLU A 124 -4.28 -10.13 -3.86
C GLU A 124 -3.44 -11.32 -4.37
N TYR A 125 -3.06 -12.23 -3.48
CA TYR A 125 -2.13 -13.34 -3.81
C TYR A 125 -2.70 -14.31 -4.86
N ASP A 126 -4.01 -14.46 -4.91
CA ASP A 126 -4.73 -15.26 -5.89
C ASP A 126 -4.49 -14.76 -7.32
N ARG A 127 -4.54 -13.43 -7.51
CA ARG A 127 -4.26 -12.78 -8.80
C ARG A 127 -2.78 -12.84 -9.19
N ALA A 128 -1.88 -12.95 -8.21
CA ALA A 128 -0.45 -13.06 -8.45
C ALA A 128 -0.03 -14.44 -9.01
N ILE A 129 -0.73 -15.52 -8.64
CA ILE A 129 -0.39 -16.89 -9.03
C ILE A 129 -0.32 -17.09 -10.56
N PRO A 130 -1.35 -16.73 -11.37
CA PRO A 130 -1.28 -16.94 -12.81
C PRO A 130 -0.15 -16.12 -13.46
N LEU A 131 0.09 -14.89 -12.99
CA LEU A 131 1.18 -14.03 -13.46
C LEU A 131 2.55 -14.66 -13.19
N LEU A 132 2.76 -15.18 -11.97
CA LEU A 132 4.01 -15.82 -11.59
C LEU A 132 4.23 -17.15 -12.32
N THR A 133 3.17 -17.92 -12.54
CA THR A 133 3.23 -19.17 -13.29
C THR A 133 3.67 -18.92 -14.72
N GLU A 134 3.08 -17.93 -15.39
CA GLU A 134 3.47 -17.53 -16.74
C GLU A 134 4.91 -16.95 -16.77
N TYR A 135 5.28 -16.15 -15.76
CA TYR A 135 6.63 -15.60 -15.65
C TYR A 135 7.70 -16.70 -15.60
N ILE A 136 7.49 -17.73 -14.77
CA ILE A 136 8.41 -18.86 -14.61
C ILE A 136 8.57 -19.64 -15.92
N GLN A 137 7.52 -19.72 -16.74
CA GLN A 137 7.62 -20.39 -18.05
C GLN A 137 8.43 -19.59 -19.07
N ARG A 138 8.42 -18.25 -18.96
CA ARG A 138 9.03 -17.34 -19.94
C ARG A 138 10.41 -16.83 -19.57
N GLU A 139 10.78 -16.80 -18.29
CA GLU A 139 12.07 -16.27 -17.82
C GLU A 139 13.20 -17.30 -18.03
N PRO A 140 14.13 -17.04 -18.96
CA PRO A 140 15.21 -17.99 -19.27
C PRO A 140 16.34 -17.96 -18.23
N ASP A 141 16.50 -16.86 -17.48
CA ASP A 141 17.56 -16.75 -16.48
C ASP A 141 17.26 -17.67 -15.28
N PRO A 142 18.13 -18.65 -14.97
CA PRO A 142 17.82 -19.65 -13.95
C PRO A 142 17.68 -19.08 -12.54
N TYR A 143 18.34 -17.97 -12.23
CA TYR A 143 18.24 -17.32 -10.92
C TYR A 143 16.92 -16.55 -10.81
N LEU A 144 16.59 -15.71 -11.81
CA LEU A 144 15.36 -14.94 -11.84
C LEU A 144 14.11 -15.84 -11.93
N ASN A 145 14.21 -16.94 -12.65
CA ASN A 145 13.21 -18.01 -12.66
C ASN A 145 12.94 -18.54 -11.24
N THR A 146 14.01 -18.83 -10.48
CA THR A 146 13.92 -19.28 -9.08
C THR A 146 13.33 -18.20 -8.17
N VAL A 147 13.60 -16.92 -8.43
CA VAL A 147 12.93 -15.81 -7.74
C VAL A 147 11.41 -15.86 -8.00
N GLY A 148 10.99 -16.11 -9.24
CA GLY A 148 9.58 -16.30 -9.59
C GLY A 148 8.93 -17.44 -8.80
N GLU A 149 9.58 -18.60 -8.75
CA GLU A 149 9.10 -19.77 -8.01
C GLU A 149 8.98 -19.53 -6.50
N ILE A 150 9.93 -18.83 -5.88
CA ILE A 150 9.86 -18.46 -4.46
C ILE A 150 8.65 -17.56 -4.19
N ASN A 151 8.42 -16.57 -5.05
CA ASN A 151 7.25 -15.69 -4.91
C ASN A 151 5.94 -16.46 -5.15
N LEU A 152 5.93 -17.42 -6.09
CA LEU A 152 4.78 -18.30 -6.30
C LEU A 152 4.50 -19.15 -5.06
N ALA A 153 5.53 -19.72 -4.44
CA ALA A 153 5.41 -20.46 -3.21
C ALA A 153 4.89 -19.58 -2.07
N ALA A 154 5.34 -18.33 -1.96
CA ALA A 154 4.83 -17.39 -0.96
C ALA A 154 3.31 -17.14 -1.12
N ALA A 155 2.85 -16.91 -2.35
CA ALA A 155 1.42 -16.76 -2.65
C ALA A 155 0.60 -18.00 -2.30
N LYS A 156 1.12 -19.18 -2.68
CA LYS A 156 0.47 -20.47 -2.38
C LYS A 156 0.43 -20.78 -0.89
N VAL A 157 1.49 -20.50 -0.13
CA VAL A 157 1.52 -20.65 1.34
C VAL A 157 0.48 -19.73 1.98
N PHE A 158 0.41 -18.47 1.55
CA PHE A 158 -0.56 -17.51 2.11
C PHE A 158 -2.01 -17.99 1.94
N LEU A 159 -2.34 -18.52 0.76
CA LEU A 159 -3.65 -19.04 0.42
C LEU A 159 -3.91 -20.48 0.89
N GLY A 160 -2.90 -21.18 1.43
CA GLY A 160 -3.04 -22.54 1.93
C GLY A 160 -3.23 -23.60 0.83
N HIS A 161 -2.56 -23.48 -0.32
CA HIS A 161 -2.61 -24.51 -1.36
C HIS A 161 -1.88 -25.79 -0.93
N ASP A 162 -2.52 -26.94 -1.12
CA ASP A 162 -1.97 -28.26 -0.73
C ASP A 162 -0.71 -28.65 -1.50
N ASP A 163 -0.55 -28.20 -2.75
CA ASP A 163 0.58 -28.57 -3.62
C ASP A 163 1.88 -27.82 -3.29
N VAL A 164 1.83 -26.86 -2.37
CA VAL A 164 2.97 -25.99 -2.04
C VAL A 164 4.12 -26.73 -1.35
N GLU A 165 3.85 -27.82 -0.64
CA GLU A 165 4.89 -28.61 0.03
C GLU A 165 5.88 -29.21 -0.98
N ILE A 166 5.37 -29.75 -2.09
CA ILE A 166 6.18 -30.34 -3.16
C ILE A 166 7.09 -29.27 -3.78
N LEU A 167 6.52 -28.11 -4.10
CA LEU A 167 7.26 -26.97 -4.64
C LEU A 167 8.36 -26.48 -3.68
N LEU A 168 8.04 -26.31 -2.38
CA LEU A 168 9.01 -25.87 -1.39
C LEU A 168 10.13 -26.88 -1.17
N LYS A 169 9.84 -28.19 -1.23
CA LYS A 169 10.85 -29.24 -1.15
C LYS A 169 11.83 -29.16 -2.31
N ASP A 170 11.33 -28.99 -3.54
CA ASP A 170 12.19 -28.82 -4.70
C ASP A 170 13.01 -27.54 -4.61
N LEU A 171 12.39 -26.41 -4.24
CA LEU A 171 13.06 -25.13 -4.08
C LEU A 171 14.20 -25.17 -3.06
N ARG A 172 14.00 -25.81 -1.91
CA ARG A 172 15.06 -25.97 -0.90
C ARG A 172 16.27 -26.68 -1.47
N ARG A 173 16.07 -27.79 -2.19
CA ARG A 173 17.15 -28.54 -2.86
C ARG A 173 17.81 -27.67 -3.94
N LYS A 174 17.04 -27.14 -4.88
CA LYS A 174 17.50 -26.32 -6.01
C LYS A 174 18.31 -25.10 -5.56
N THR A 175 17.84 -24.38 -4.55
CA THR A 175 18.51 -23.18 -4.01
C THR A 175 19.75 -23.51 -3.19
N GLN A 176 19.77 -24.66 -2.51
CA GLN A 176 20.96 -25.14 -1.80
C GLN A 176 22.05 -25.58 -2.77
N ASP A 177 21.70 -26.43 -3.76
CA ASP A 177 22.64 -26.97 -4.74
C ASP A 177 23.31 -25.87 -5.59
N ARG A 178 22.62 -24.76 -5.81
CA ARG A 178 23.12 -23.59 -6.55
C ARG A 178 23.70 -22.50 -5.67
N GLU A 179 23.78 -22.73 -4.35
CA GLU A 179 24.30 -21.76 -3.37
C GLU A 179 23.56 -20.41 -3.38
N TYR A 180 22.27 -20.42 -3.73
CA TYR A 180 21.39 -19.24 -3.68
C TYR A 180 20.92 -19.01 -2.24
N TRP A 181 21.86 -18.77 -1.31
CA TRP A 181 21.63 -18.79 0.14
C TRP A 181 20.46 -17.91 0.61
N LEU A 182 20.27 -16.74 0.02
CA LEU A 182 19.13 -15.87 0.32
C LEU A 182 17.80 -16.55 -0.02
N LEU A 183 17.68 -17.10 -1.23
CA LEU A 183 16.48 -17.81 -1.68
C LEU A 183 16.27 -19.11 -0.91
N HIS A 184 17.36 -19.78 -0.52
CA HIS A 184 17.30 -20.96 0.34
C HIS A 184 16.72 -20.62 1.72
N GLY A 185 17.21 -19.55 2.35
CA GLY A 185 16.66 -19.04 3.61
C GLY A 185 15.17 -18.71 3.50
N ASN A 186 14.75 -18.03 2.43
CA ASN A 186 13.34 -17.72 2.18
C ASN A 186 12.49 -18.99 1.99
N SER A 187 13.00 -20.00 1.26
CA SER A 187 12.29 -21.26 1.07
C SER A 187 12.10 -22.02 2.40
N LEU A 188 13.08 -21.96 3.31
CA LEU A 188 12.96 -22.53 4.66
C LEU A 188 11.94 -21.76 5.51
N GLU A 189 11.93 -20.42 5.45
CA GLU A 189 10.93 -19.60 6.13
C GLU A 189 9.50 -19.94 5.66
N LEU A 190 9.28 -20.03 4.34
CA LEU A 190 7.99 -20.40 3.78
C LEU A 190 7.55 -21.82 4.19
N SER A 191 8.51 -22.75 4.31
CA SER A 191 8.25 -24.10 4.83
C SER A 191 7.84 -24.08 6.30
N ALA A 192 8.43 -23.19 7.10
CA ALA A 192 8.02 -22.97 8.48
C ALA A 192 6.59 -22.41 8.55
N LEU A 193 6.23 -21.49 7.66
CA LEU A 193 4.89 -20.91 7.61
C LEU A 193 3.80 -21.92 7.28
N MET A 194 4.03 -22.75 6.26
CA MET A 194 3.14 -23.85 5.88
C MET A 194 2.95 -24.85 7.03
N THR A 195 4.03 -25.23 7.71
CA THR A 195 3.94 -26.14 8.86
C THR A 195 3.27 -25.48 10.07
N LEU A 196 3.46 -24.17 10.26
CA LEU A 196 2.83 -23.40 11.34
C LEU A 196 1.31 -23.34 11.16
N SER A 197 0.82 -23.08 9.95
CA SER A 197 -0.62 -23.08 9.67
C SER A 197 -1.26 -24.44 9.93
N ASN A 198 -0.51 -25.53 9.74
CA ASN A 198 -0.91 -26.90 10.03
C ASN A 198 -0.64 -27.33 11.48
N ARG A 199 -0.22 -26.40 12.35
CA ARG A 199 0.12 -26.64 13.77
C ARG A 199 1.23 -27.68 14.00
N GLN A 200 2.09 -27.89 13.01
CA GLN A 200 3.25 -28.79 13.08
C GLN A 200 4.46 -28.09 13.71
N TYR A 201 4.32 -27.68 14.97
CA TYR A 201 5.27 -26.79 15.66
C TYR A 201 6.72 -27.28 15.71
N ARG A 202 6.93 -28.62 15.75
CA ARG A 202 8.27 -29.21 15.73
C ARG A 202 8.99 -28.90 14.41
N ASP A 203 8.30 -29.08 13.29
CA ASP A 203 8.86 -28.84 11.96
C ASP A 203 9.00 -27.34 11.69
N THR A 204 8.03 -26.53 12.13
CA THR A 204 8.16 -25.07 12.11
C THR A 204 9.44 -24.61 12.80
N LYS A 205 9.70 -25.09 14.02
CA LYS A 205 10.91 -24.75 14.77
C LYS A 205 12.18 -25.21 14.04
N LYS A 206 12.18 -26.42 13.47
CA LYS A 206 13.31 -26.95 12.69
C LYS A 206 13.64 -26.04 11.50
N PHE A 207 12.65 -25.69 10.69
CA PHE A 207 12.85 -24.85 9.51
C PHE A 207 13.28 -23.42 9.89
N LEU A 208 12.68 -22.81 10.92
CA LEU A 208 13.12 -21.48 11.40
C LEU A 208 14.55 -21.50 11.97
N ASN A 209 14.98 -22.62 12.56
CA ASN A 209 16.37 -22.80 13.00
C ASN A 209 17.34 -22.83 11.83
N GLN A 210 17.03 -23.61 10.80
CA GLN A 210 17.83 -23.66 9.58
C GLN A 210 17.85 -22.31 8.85
N ALA A 211 16.70 -21.65 8.72
CA ALA A 211 16.61 -20.35 8.05
C ALA A 211 17.48 -19.28 8.73
N ALA A 212 17.48 -19.23 10.07
CA ALA A 212 18.31 -18.26 10.79
C ALA A 212 19.80 -18.48 10.58
N VAL A 213 20.27 -19.73 10.58
CA VAL A 213 21.70 -20.03 10.34
C VAL A 213 22.14 -19.52 8.96
N VAL A 214 21.29 -19.71 7.96
CA VAL A 214 21.56 -19.27 6.59
C VAL A 214 21.51 -17.74 6.46
N LEU A 215 20.58 -17.08 7.17
CA LEU A 215 20.30 -15.65 7.02
C LEU A 215 21.01 -14.73 8.02
N GLU A 216 21.62 -15.26 9.09
CA GLU A 216 22.25 -14.50 10.17
C GLU A 216 23.27 -13.46 9.66
N LYS A 217 24.07 -13.84 8.66
CA LYS A 217 25.10 -12.97 8.08
C LYS A 217 24.54 -11.85 7.20
N SER A 218 23.31 -11.96 6.73
CA SER A 218 22.75 -11.03 5.76
C SER A 218 22.33 -9.69 6.37
N GLN A 219 22.12 -9.62 7.70
CA GLN A 219 21.50 -8.49 8.41
C GLN A 219 20.29 -7.88 7.66
N SER A 220 19.58 -8.72 6.90
CA SER A 220 18.53 -8.30 5.98
C SER A 220 17.16 -8.36 6.65
N LEU A 221 16.13 -7.81 5.98
CA LEU A 221 14.74 -7.95 6.42
C LEU A 221 14.30 -9.42 6.57
N ASN A 222 14.95 -10.36 5.88
CA ASN A 222 14.61 -11.79 6.00
C ASN A 222 14.95 -12.36 7.39
N ASP A 223 16.00 -11.86 8.04
CA ASP A 223 16.30 -12.23 9.44
C ASP A 223 15.19 -11.77 10.38
N LEU A 224 14.66 -10.55 10.18
CA LEU A 224 13.52 -10.05 10.94
C LEU A 224 12.29 -10.97 10.76
N PHE A 225 12.02 -11.48 9.56
CA PHE A 225 10.91 -12.41 9.32
C PHE A 225 11.10 -13.75 10.04
N VAL A 226 12.31 -14.33 10.03
CA VAL A 226 12.57 -15.57 10.80
C VAL A 226 12.38 -15.33 12.30
N ARG A 227 12.86 -14.21 12.84
CA ARG A 227 12.68 -13.86 14.26
C ARG A 227 11.22 -13.57 14.60
N LYS A 228 10.46 -12.93 13.69
CA LYS A 228 9.01 -12.74 13.78
C LYS A 228 8.29 -14.06 13.97
N TRP A 229 8.51 -15.02 13.07
CA TRP A 229 7.80 -16.30 13.11
C TRP A 229 8.22 -17.17 14.30
N ARG A 230 9.45 -17.03 14.80
CA ARG A 230 9.85 -17.66 16.08
C ARG A 230 9.09 -17.10 17.28
N ALA A 231 8.94 -15.77 17.35
CA ALA A 231 8.17 -15.13 18.42
C ALA A 231 6.68 -15.53 18.35
N ILE A 232 6.10 -15.53 17.14
CA ILE A 232 4.72 -15.96 16.91
C ILE A 232 4.52 -17.45 17.24
N LEU A 233 5.47 -18.33 16.87
CA LEU A 233 5.43 -19.74 17.27
C LEU A 233 5.40 -19.89 18.80
N GLY A 234 6.24 -19.13 19.52
CA GLY A 234 6.22 -19.11 20.98
C GLY A 234 4.88 -18.67 21.55
N LEU A 235 4.23 -17.68 20.93
CA LEU A 235 2.90 -17.23 21.31
C LEU A 235 1.83 -18.29 21.05
N HIS A 236 1.83 -18.96 19.90
CA HIS A 236 0.92 -20.07 19.61
C HIS A 236 1.05 -21.23 20.59
N GLN A 237 2.29 -21.53 21.04
CA GLN A 237 2.56 -22.61 21.99
C GLN A 237 2.15 -22.25 23.43
N ALA A 238 2.16 -20.97 23.78
CA ALA A 238 1.81 -20.48 25.10
C ALA A 238 1.02 -19.14 25.02
N PRO A 239 -0.26 -19.16 24.64
CA PRO A 239 -1.04 -17.94 24.41
C PRO A 239 -1.19 -17.04 25.65
N ASP A 240 -1.20 -17.64 26.84
CA ASP A 240 -1.30 -16.92 28.12
C ASP A 240 0.06 -16.43 28.65
N SER A 241 1.16 -16.72 27.96
CA SER A 241 2.50 -16.33 28.38
C SER A 241 2.77 -14.86 28.08
N LYS A 242 2.91 -14.06 29.15
CA LYS A 242 3.34 -12.66 29.08
C LYS A 242 4.69 -12.51 28.38
N ASP A 243 5.60 -13.46 28.59
CA ASP A 243 6.93 -13.43 27.96
C ASP A 243 6.84 -13.67 26.45
N ALA A 244 6.00 -14.63 26.01
CA ALA A 244 5.78 -14.88 24.59
C ALA A 244 5.17 -13.64 23.90
N ALA A 245 4.15 -13.04 24.50
CA ALA A 245 3.55 -11.79 24.01
C ALA A 245 4.57 -10.64 23.96
N LYS A 246 5.44 -10.52 24.97
CA LYS A 246 6.51 -9.52 25.01
C LYS A 246 7.53 -9.71 23.88
N GLN A 247 7.86 -10.95 23.50
CA GLN A 247 8.74 -11.20 22.35
C GLN A 247 8.09 -10.73 21.04
N VAL A 248 6.80 -10.97 20.83
CA VAL A 248 6.08 -10.46 19.64
C VAL A 248 6.04 -8.93 19.63
N GLN A 249 5.80 -8.29 20.78
CA GLN A 249 5.87 -6.82 20.89
C GLN A 249 7.26 -6.27 20.60
N LYS A 250 8.33 -6.98 20.99
CA LYS A 250 9.71 -6.60 20.63
C LYS A 250 9.90 -6.63 19.11
N ILE A 251 9.48 -7.70 18.44
CA ILE A 251 9.55 -7.79 16.98
C ILE A 251 8.74 -6.69 16.31
N LYS A 252 7.54 -6.40 16.81
CA LYS A 252 6.71 -5.29 16.33
C LYS A 252 7.46 -3.96 16.39
N ALA A 253 8.12 -3.65 17.51
CA ALA A 253 8.92 -2.43 17.67
C ALA A 253 10.11 -2.39 16.70
N GLU A 254 10.78 -3.52 16.47
CA GLU A 254 11.83 -3.63 15.46
C GLU A 254 11.28 -3.42 14.04
N GLY A 255 10.15 -4.03 13.70
CA GLY A 255 9.47 -3.82 12.41
C GLY A 255 9.16 -2.36 12.14
N ALA A 256 8.66 -1.62 13.14
CA ALA A 256 8.46 -0.18 13.03
C ALA A 256 9.76 0.59 12.80
N LYS A 257 10.86 0.22 13.48
CA LYS A 257 12.19 0.81 13.27
C LYS A 257 12.71 0.59 11.85
N TYR A 258 12.44 -0.59 11.27
CA TYR A 258 12.78 -0.92 9.89
C TYR A 258 11.75 -0.43 8.87
N GLN A 259 10.70 0.29 9.30
CA GLN A 259 9.58 0.73 8.46
C GLN A 259 8.90 -0.45 7.71
N ASN A 260 8.95 -1.66 8.29
CA ASN A 260 8.24 -2.83 7.78
C ASN A 260 6.87 -2.94 8.46
N TRP A 261 5.93 -2.14 7.96
CA TRP A 261 4.59 -2.00 8.54
C TRP A 261 3.75 -3.28 8.46
N GLU A 262 4.01 -4.14 7.48
CA GLU A 262 3.40 -5.47 7.36
C GLU A 262 3.76 -6.37 8.55
N THR A 263 5.02 -6.35 9.01
CA THR A 263 5.43 -7.07 10.23
C THR A 263 4.73 -6.52 11.47
N VAL A 264 4.55 -5.19 11.56
CA VAL A 264 3.82 -4.57 12.68
C VAL A 264 2.37 -5.07 12.70
N ARG A 265 1.70 -5.04 11.53
CA ARG A 265 0.32 -5.51 11.35
C ARG A 265 0.17 -6.99 11.68
N ASP A 266 1.03 -7.85 11.15
CA ASP A 266 1.03 -9.29 11.44
C ASP A 266 1.23 -9.57 12.93
N CYS A 267 2.17 -8.87 13.59
CA CYS A 267 2.39 -9.05 15.02
C CYS A 267 1.13 -8.69 15.83
N GLU A 268 0.47 -7.58 15.52
CA GLU A 268 -0.78 -7.19 16.19
C GLU A 268 -1.92 -8.17 15.90
N PHE A 269 -2.01 -8.69 14.67
CA PHE A 269 -2.98 -9.72 14.31
C PHE A 269 -2.81 -10.99 15.15
N HIS A 270 -1.60 -11.55 15.20
CA HIS A 270 -1.33 -12.76 15.98
C HIS A 270 -1.49 -12.51 17.48
N LEU A 271 -1.07 -11.35 17.99
CA LEU A 271 -1.36 -10.97 19.37
C LEU A 271 -2.86 -10.93 19.64
N ALA A 272 -3.66 -10.32 18.75
CA ALA A 272 -5.09 -10.21 18.92
C ALA A 272 -5.76 -11.59 18.98
N VAL A 273 -5.45 -12.46 18.01
CA VAL A 273 -6.07 -13.79 17.90
C VAL A 273 -5.66 -14.69 19.05
N GLU A 274 -4.36 -14.86 19.32
CA GLU A 274 -3.87 -15.81 20.31
C GLU A 274 -4.23 -15.38 21.74
N THR A 275 -4.16 -14.08 22.06
CA THR A 275 -4.54 -13.56 23.39
C THR A 275 -6.03 -13.25 23.54
N ARG A 276 -6.82 -13.56 22.50
CA ARG A 276 -8.26 -13.31 22.42
C ARG A 276 -8.67 -11.84 22.67
N ASN A 277 -7.83 -10.90 22.25
CA ASN A 277 -8.05 -9.47 22.43
C ASN A 277 -8.86 -8.89 21.26
N GLN A 278 -10.19 -8.83 21.42
CA GLN A 278 -11.11 -8.30 20.40
C GLN A 278 -10.87 -6.81 20.07
N GLY A 279 -10.46 -6.00 21.05
CA GLY A 279 -10.16 -4.58 20.81
C GLY A 279 -8.95 -4.42 19.87
N LEU A 280 -7.89 -5.20 20.12
CA LEU A 280 -6.73 -5.23 19.22
C LEU A 280 -7.08 -5.80 17.85
N PHE A 281 -7.95 -6.81 17.78
CA PHE A 281 -8.43 -7.34 16.51
C PHE A 281 -9.18 -6.27 15.70
N GLY A 282 -10.12 -5.54 16.34
CA GLY A 282 -10.83 -4.44 15.72
C GLY A 282 -9.87 -3.38 15.16
N ARG A 283 -8.81 -3.04 15.91
CA ARG A 283 -7.76 -2.13 15.44
C ARG A 283 -7.07 -2.63 14.17
N VAL A 284 -6.68 -3.91 14.11
CA VAL A 284 -6.04 -4.49 12.91
C VAL A 284 -7.02 -4.52 11.75
N TYR A 285 -8.25 -4.93 12.00
CA TYR A 285 -9.29 -5.09 10.99
C TYR A 285 -9.63 -3.77 10.31
N PHE A 286 -9.95 -2.74 11.11
CA PHE A 286 -10.29 -1.41 10.62
C PHE A 286 -9.08 -0.59 10.18
N GLY A 287 -7.90 -0.91 10.71
CA GLY A 287 -6.64 -0.26 10.34
C GLY A 287 -5.99 -0.81 9.08
N THR A 288 -6.64 -1.75 8.38
CA THR A 288 -6.12 -2.35 7.16
C THR A 288 -7.03 -2.04 5.97
N PRO A 289 -6.52 -1.34 4.93
CA PRO A 289 -7.34 -0.99 3.78
C PRO A 289 -7.66 -2.20 2.89
N TYR A 290 -6.84 -3.25 2.94
CA TYR A 290 -6.86 -4.37 2.01
C TYR A 290 -8.02 -5.36 2.26
N PRO A 291 -9.01 -5.45 1.35
CA PRO A 291 -10.16 -6.34 1.55
C PRO A 291 -9.75 -7.83 1.62
N ALA A 292 -8.79 -8.25 0.79
CA ALA A 292 -8.30 -9.63 0.78
C ALA A 292 -7.70 -10.03 2.14
N TYR A 293 -6.92 -9.14 2.77
CA TYR A 293 -6.38 -9.38 4.11
C TYR A 293 -7.49 -9.45 5.17
N ARG A 294 -8.45 -8.52 5.13
CA ARG A 294 -9.62 -8.52 6.03
C ARG A 294 -10.42 -9.81 5.93
N GLN A 295 -10.57 -10.36 4.72
CA GLN A 295 -11.22 -11.66 4.52
C GLN A 295 -10.41 -12.78 5.17
N THR A 296 -9.10 -12.85 4.94
CA THR A 296 -8.22 -13.82 5.60
C THR A 296 -8.29 -13.74 7.13
N MET A 297 -8.40 -12.53 7.68
CA MET A 297 -8.59 -12.34 9.12
C MET A 297 -9.92 -12.92 9.61
N LYS A 298 -11.02 -12.67 8.88
CA LYS A 298 -12.36 -13.23 9.18
C LYS A 298 -12.35 -14.75 9.19
N ASP A 299 -11.62 -15.38 8.28
CA ASP A 299 -11.53 -16.84 8.18
C ASP A 299 -10.74 -17.47 9.34
N LYS A 300 -9.88 -16.69 9.99
CA LYS A 300 -8.96 -17.15 11.07
C LYS A 300 -9.46 -16.87 12.48
N ILE A 301 -10.48 -16.03 12.66
CA ILE A 301 -11.03 -15.73 13.99
C ILE A 301 -12.08 -16.77 14.43
N PRO A 302 -12.29 -16.92 15.75
CA PRO A 302 -13.37 -17.75 16.26
C PRO A 302 -14.75 -17.24 15.79
N LYS A 303 -15.64 -18.15 15.36
CA LYS A 303 -16.99 -17.81 14.83
C LYS A 303 -17.85 -16.97 15.77
N GLN A 304 -17.59 -16.99 17.07
CA GLN A 304 -18.31 -16.22 18.08
C GLN A 304 -17.89 -14.74 18.16
N TRP A 305 -16.80 -14.35 17.49
CA TRP A 305 -16.39 -12.95 17.44
C TRP A 305 -17.30 -12.19 16.49
N LYS A 306 -17.97 -11.16 17.02
CA LYS A 306 -18.72 -10.21 16.21
C LYS A 306 -17.80 -9.04 15.86
N ILE A 307 -17.63 -8.81 14.57
CA ILE A 307 -16.95 -7.61 14.08
C ILE A 307 -18.00 -6.50 14.09
N SER A 308 -17.70 -5.39 14.76
CA SER A 308 -18.54 -4.20 14.74
C SER A 308 -18.54 -3.59 13.34
N ASP A 309 -19.62 -2.92 12.93
CA ASP A 309 -19.65 -2.15 11.67
C ASP A 309 -18.88 -0.82 11.79
N GLU A 310 -18.61 -0.39 13.02
CA GLU A 310 -17.91 0.85 13.33
C GLU A 310 -16.73 0.63 14.29
N TYR A 311 -15.71 1.48 14.15
CA TYR A 311 -14.55 1.53 15.01
C TYR A 311 -14.18 2.97 15.35
N LEU A 312 -13.99 3.25 16.64
CA LEU A 312 -13.58 4.56 17.12
C LEU A 312 -12.06 4.59 17.32
N LEU A 313 -11.33 5.10 16.32
CA LEU A 313 -9.90 5.33 16.44
C LEU A 313 -9.64 6.50 17.40
N SER A 314 -8.96 6.24 18.51
CA SER A 314 -8.60 7.25 19.52
C SER A 314 -7.17 7.01 20.04
N SER A 315 -6.61 7.99 20.73
CA SER A 315 -5.30 7.85 21.38
C SER A 315 -5.41 6.84 22.52
N THR A 316 -4.49 5.87 22.58
CA THR A 316 -4.58 4.69 23.47
C THR A 316 -4.38 4.98 24.95
N THR A 317 -4.09 6.22 25.35
CA THR A 317 -3.59 6.56 26.69
C THR A 317 -4.54 7.40 27.54
N GLU A 318 -5.75 7.74 27.08
CA GLU A 318 -6.58 8.76 27.75
C GLU A 318 -8.06 8.40 27.90
N ALA A 319 -8.77 9.26 28.64
CA ALA A 319 -10.22 9.23 28.80
C ALA A 319 -10.95 9.29 27.44
N ALA A 320 -12.24 8.91 27.44
CA ALA A 320 -13.07 8.90 26.23
C ALA A 320 -12.97 10.22 25.45
N PRO A 321 -12.88 10.17 24.11
CA PRO A 321 -12.74 11.39 23.30
C PRO A 321 -13.96 12.30 23.45
N HIS A 322 -13.73 13.60 23.58
CA HIS A 322 -14.80 14.60 23.69
C HIS A 322 -15.17 15.23 22.34
N LEU A 323 -14.37 14.98 21.30
CA LEU A 323 -14.66 15.30 19.90
C LEU A 323 -14.69 14.00 19.11
N VAL A 324 -15.70 13.81 18.26
CA VAL A 324 -15.77 12.64 17.37
C VAL A 324 -15.96 13.12 15.94
N LEU A 325 -14.91 12.97 15.13
CA LEU A 325 -14.94 13.20 13.70
C LEU A 325 -15.45 11.94 12.99
N ASP A 326 -16.54 12.07 12.26
CA ASP A 326 -16.99 11.06 11.31
C ASP A 326 -16.12 11.13 10.05
N LEU A 327 -15.26 10.12 9.83
CA LEU A 327 -14.31 10.16 8.71
C LEU A 327 -15.00 10.08 7.35
N LYS A 328 -16.17 9.44 7.26
CA LYS A 328 -16.93 9.31 5.99
C LYS A 328 -17.61 10.64 5.64
N LEU A 329 -18.20 11.29 6.65
CA LEU A 329 -18.97 12.53 6.48
C LEU A 329 -18.13 13.80 6.61
N GLY A 330 -16.87 13.70 7.02
CA GLY A 330 -16.00 14.85 7.24
C GLY A 330 -16.48 15.81 8.33
N THR A 331 -17.50 15.45 9.11
CA THR A 331 -18.14 16.30 10.11
C THR A 331 -17.88 15.80 11.53
N GLU A 332 -17.74 16.75 12.46
CA GLU A 332 -17.74 16.43 13.89
C GLU A 332 -19.17 16.26 14.39
N LYS A 333 -19.43 15.30 15.29
CA LYS A 333 -20.80 14.96 15.75
C LYS A 333 -21.60 16.14 16.34
N SER A 334 -20.94 17.13 16.94
CA SER A 334 -21.59 18.34 17.47
C SER A 334 -21.57 19.53 16.49
N GLY A 335 -21.08 19.33 15.26
CA GLY A 335 -21.08 20.35 14.20
C GLY A 335 -20.03 21.45 14.37
N ARG A 336 -19.03 21.26 15.24
CA ARG A 336 -18.00 22.30 15.51
C ARG A 336 -17.11 22.62 14.33
N PHE A 337 -16.82 21.61 13.51
CA PHE A 337 -15.99 21.74 12.32
C PHE A 337 -16.43 20.73 11.26
N GLU A 338 -16.10 21.06 10.01
CA GLU A 338 -16.44 20.26 8.85
C GLU A 338 -15.30 20.34 7.82
N LEU A 339 -14.97 19.19 7.25
CA LEU A 339 -14.32 19.07 5.94
C LEU A 339 -15.40 18.71 4.94
N LYS A 340 -15.54 19.52 3.89
CA LYS A 340 -16.49 19.24 2.82
C LYS A 340 -16.22 17.86 2.21
N PRO A 341 -17.17 16.91 2.31
CA PRO A 341 -16.96 15.54 1.85
C PRO A 341 -16.59 15.47 0.37
N GLY A 342 -15.73 14.53 0.01
CA GLY A 342 -15.21 14.37 -1.35
C GLY A 342 -14.25 15.48 -1.83
N GLN A 343 -14.09 16.58 -1.08
CA GLN A 343 -13.11 17.61 -1.44
C GLN A 343 -11.68 17.19 -1.12
N LEU A 344 -10.72 17.93 -1.68
CA LEU A 344 -9.30 17.59 -1.64
C LEU A 344 -8.76 17.39 -0.21
N LEU A 345 -9.14 18.25 0.75
CA LEU A 345 -8.70 18.13 2.14
C LEU A 345 -9.35 16.95 2.87
N HIS A 346 -10.64 16.70 2.62
CA HIS A 346 -11.35 15.52 3.13
C HIS A 346 -10.70 14.23 2.63
N ARG A 347 -10.53 14.10 1.31
CA ARG A 347 -9.88 12.94 0.69
C ARG A 347 -8.46 12.73 1.21
N ALA A 348 -7.69 13.81 1.39
CA ALA A 348 -6.36 13.73 1.97
C ALA A 348 -6.40 13.20 3.42
N LEU A 349 -7.35 13.65 4.24
CA LEU A 349 -7.50 13.16 5.60
C LEU A 349 -7.88 11.66 5.63
N VAL A 350 -8.86 11.25 4.82
CA VAL A 350 -9.27 9.84 4.67
C VAL A 350 -8.05 8.99 4.35
N LEU A 351 -7.29 9.35 3.32
CA LEU A 351 -6.08 8.62 2.92
C LEU A 351 -5.05 8.53 4.05
N LEU A 352 -4.84 9.60 4.82
CA LEU A 352 -3.83 9.61 5.88
C LEU A 352 -4.24 8.80 7.13
N ILE A 353 -5.51 8.41 7.26
CA ILE A 353 -6.05 7.64 8.39
C ILE A 353 -6.40 6.19 7.99
N GLU A 354 -6.69 5.93 6.72
CA GLU A 354 -7.19 4.64 6.22
C GLU A 354 -6.31 3.43 6.57
N ASP A 355 -5.00 3.61 6.66
CA ASP A 355 -4.06 2.56 7.08
C ASP A 355 -3.38 2.96 8.39
N PHE A 356 -3.69 2.26 9.48
CA PHE A 356 -3.13 2.59 10.81
C PHE A 356 -1.66 2.21 10.96
N TYR A 357 -1.14 1.42 10.01
CA TYR A 357 0.20 0.84 10.09
C TYR A 357 1.13 1.50 9.10
N HIS A 358 0.70 1.65 7.84
CA HIS A 358 1.57 2.08 6.76
C HIS A 358 1.38 3.58 6.45
N PRO A 359 2.37 4.45 6.75
CA PRO A 359 2.38 5.82 6.27
C PRO A 359 2.23 5.88 4.75
N LYS A 360 1.34 6.74 4.24
CA LYS A 360 1.09 6.83 2.81
C LYS A 360 2.31 7.40 2.08
N ARG A 361 2.71 6.73 1.00
CA ARG A 361 3.79 7.20 0.14
C ARG A 361 3.31 8.35 -0.73
N VAL A 362 4.22 9.24 -1.11
CA VAL A 362 3.90 10.39 -1.97
C VAL A 362 3.23 9.99 -3.31
N GLY A 363 3.62 8.85 -3.90
CA GLY A 363 3.02 8.35 -5.14
C GLY A 363 1.58 7.90 -4.91
N THR A 364 1.30 7.18 -3.82
CA THR A 364 -0.07 6.81 -3.41
C THR A 364 -0.94 8.04 -3.24
N LEU A 365 -0.50 9.03 -2.45
CA LEU A 365 -1.29 10.25 -2.25
C LEU A 365 -1.54 10.98 -3.56
N HIS A 366 -0.57 11.02 -4.48
CA HIS A 366 -0.76 11.67 -5.78
C HIS A 366 -1.77 10.95 -6.65
N SER A 367 -1.62 9.64 -6.84
CA SER A 367 -2.57 8.85 -7.64
C SER A 367 -3.99 8.94 -7.11
N GLU A 368 -4.13 8.96 -5.78
CA GLU A 368 -5.45 9.01 -5.14
C GLU A 368 -6.06 10.40 -5.12
N LEU A 369 -5.27 11.48 -4.97
CA LEU A 369 -5.80 12.86 -4.91
C LEU A 369 -5.97 13.49 -6.30
N PHE A 370 -5.14 13.09 -7.27
CA PHE A 370 -5.08 13.62 -8.64
C PHE A 370 -5.17 12.49 -9.68
N PRO A 371 -6.29 11.75 -9.74
CA PRO A 371 -6.42 10.53 -10.54
C PRO A 371 -6.28 10.72 -12.06
N ASP A 372 -6.42 11.97 -12.53
CA ASP A 372 -6.28 12.37 -13.94
C ASP A 372 -4.89 12.92 -14.27
N SER A 373 -3.93 12.80 -13.35
CA SER A 373 -2.56 13.29 -13.51
C SER A 373 -1.56 12.16 -13.30
N TYR A 374 -0.60 12.07 -14.21
CA TYR A 374 0.57 11.20 -14.01
C TYR A 374 1.50 11.74 -12.93
N PHE A 375 2.25 10.85 -12.27
CA PHE A 375 3.21 11.23 -11.27
C PHE A 375 4.46 11.84 -11.92
N ASN A 376 4.75 13.09 -11.57
CA ASN A 376 5.97 13.79 -11.95
C ASN A 376 6.91 13.90 -10.73
N PRO A 377 8.16 13.41 -10.80
CA PRO A 377 9.05 13.33 -9.63
C PRO A 377 9.59 14.68 -9.13
N VAL A 378 9.23 15.78 -9.80
CA VAL A 378 9.55 17.16 -9.40
C VAL A 378 8.31 17.86 -8.88
N SER A 379 7.23 17.91 -9.66
CA SER A 379 6.05 18.72 -9.31
C SER A 379 5.04 17.99 -8.41
N SER A 380 4.85 16.67 -8.56
CA SER A 380 3.88 15.91 -7.76
C SER A 380 4.15 15.96 -6.25
N PRO A 381 5.41 15.76 -5.76
CA PRO A 381 5.71 15.92 -4.34
C PRO A 381 5.34 17.29 -3.77
N ASN A 382 5.58 18.37 -4.52
CA ASN A 382 5.23 19.72 -4.09
C ASN A 382 3.70 19.91 -3.99
N ARG A 383 2.92 19.38 -4.94
CA ARG A 383 1.45 19.41 -4.87
C ARG A 383 0.95 18.69 -3.60
N ILE A 384 1.52 17.53 -3.26
CA ILE A 384 1.17 16.80 -2.02
C ILE A 384 1.53 17.61 -0.78
N TYR A 385 2.73 18.18 -0.74
CA TYR A 385 3.16 19.05 0.35
C TYR A 385 2.17 20.21 0.57
N GLN A 386 1.72 20.88 -0.49
CA GLN A 386 0.74 21.96 -0.40
C GLN A 386 -0.62 21.50 0.15
N VAL A 387 -1.12 20.34 -0.28
CA VAL A 387 -2.37 19.77 0.26
C VAL A 387 -2.24 19.48 1.75
N VAL A 388 -1.14 18.84 2.15
CA VAL A 388 -0.86 18.52 3.57
C VAL A 388 -0.69 19.79 4.40
N SER A 389 -0.01 20.81 3.89
CA SER A 389 0.12 22.11 4.56
C SER A 389 -1.24 22.76 4.82
N ARG A 390 -2.14 22.74 3.83
CA ARG A 390 -3.51 23.26 3.99
C ARG A 390 -4.34 22.44 4.97
N LEU A 391 -4.16 21.11 4.98
CA LEU A 391 -4.85 20.25 5.94
C LEU A 391 -4.37 20.48 7.38
N ARG A 392 -3.06 20.73 7.58
CA ARG A 392 -2.51 21.16 8.88
C ARG A 392 -3.10 22.49 9.33
N GLN A 393 -3.11 23.49 8.45
CA GLN A 393 -3.71 24.80 8.73
C GLN A 393 -5.19 24.66 9.13
N TRP A 394 -5.96 23.86 8.39
CA TRP A 394 -7.36 23.59 8.73
C TRP A 394 -7.51 22.97 10.12
N ALA A 395 -6.67 21.99 10.48
CA ALA A 395 -6.72 21.34 11.78
C ALA A 395 -6.40 22.33 12.92
N ASP A 396 -5.40 23.20 12.72
CA ASP A 396 -5.01 24.23 13.68
C ASP A 396 -6.12 25.30 13.87
N GLU A 397 -6.66 25.85 12.78
CA GLU A 397 -7.74 26.85 12.80
C GLU A 397 -9.03 26.31 13.42
N SER A 398 -9.36 25.05 13.11
CA SER A 398 -10.56 24.36 13.63
C SER A 398 -10.34 23.75 15.03
N LYS A 399 -9.13 23.91 15.60
CA LYS A 399 -8.72 23.33 16.89
C LYS A 399 -8.95 21.82 16.99
N VAL A 400 -8.75 21.11 15.89
CA VAL A 400 -8.88 19.65 15.82
C VAL A 400 -7.60 19.03 16.40
N PRO A 401 -7.67 18.16 17.43
CA PRO A 401 -6.51 17.46 17.99
C PRO A 401 -5.93 16.39 17.03
N LEU A 402 -5.40 16.83 15.89
CA LEU A 402 -4.87 16.01 14.82
C LEU A 402 -3.49 16.53 14.43
N SER A 403 -2.51 15.63 14.30
CA SER A 403 -1.15 15.99 13.90
C SER A 403 -0.76 15.23 12.64
N ILE A 404 -0.39 15.93 11.58
CA ILE A 404 0.01 15.31 10.32
C ILE A 404 1.53 15.36 10.19
N LYS A 405 2.17 14.20 10.10
CA LYS A 405 3.62 14.06 10.03
C LYS A 405 4.06 13.70 8.61
N GLU A 406 5.28 14.08 8.30
CA GLU A 406 5.99 13.73 7.08
C GLU A 406 7.40 13.29 7.45
N ASP A 407 7.87 12.21 6.84
CA ASP A 407 9.25 11.73 6.96
C ASP A 407 9.64 11.06 5.65
N ASN A 408 10.66 11.59 4.96
CA ASN A 408 11.21 11.01 3.73
C ASN A 408 10.16 10.67 2.65
N GLY A 409 9.15 11.54 2.47
CA GLY A 409 8.08 11.33 1.48
C GLY A 409 6.99 10.35 1.90
N TYR A 410 7.01 9.90 3.17
CA TYR A 410 5.92 9.20 3.82
C TYR A 410 5.10 10.16 4.66
N TYR A 411 3.77 10.02 4.63
CA TYR A 411 2.84 10.91 5.30
C TYR A 411 1.82 10.11 6.12
N TRP A 412 1.49 10.58 7.32
CA TRP A 412 0.46 9.96 8.14
C TRP A 412 -0.19 10.96 9.09
N ALA A 413 -1.42 10.66 9.48
CA ALA A 413 -2.14 11.40 10.51
C ALA A 413 -2.01 10.71 11.87
N MET A 414 -1.84 11.49 12.93
CA MET A 414 -1.84 11.05 14.32
C MET A 414 -3.00 11.70 15.05
N VAL A 415 -3.97 10.89 15.47
CA VAL A 415 -5.06 11.31 16.36
C VAL A 415 -4.47 11.60 17.75
N ARG A 416 -4.71 12.80 18.28
CA ARG A 416 -4.24 13.22 19.60
C ARG A 416 -5.31 13.04 20.66
N ALA A 417 -4.88 13.22 21.91
CA ALA A 417 -5.70 13.44 23.09
C ALA A 417 -7.02 14.19 22.79
N GLY A 418 -8.15 13.60 23.19
CA GLY A 418 -9.47 14.22 23.08
C GLY A 418 -10.19 14.07 21.73
N LEU A 419 -9.53 13.65 20.66
CA LEU A 419 -10.16 13.34 19.37
C LEU A 419 -10.39 11.84 19.22
N GLY A 420 -11.60 11.48 18.80
CA GLY A 420 -11.94 10.18 18.24
C GLY A 420 -12.27 10.33 16.76
N VAL A 421 -11.87 9.37 15.95
CA VAL A 421 -12.21 9.28 14.53
C VAL A 421 -13.05 8.04 14.33
N LEU A 422 -14.31 8.23 13.95
CA LEU A 422 -15.24 7.15 13.66
C LEU A 422 -15.01 6.64 12.24
N ILE A 423 -14.73 5.35 12.14
CA ILE A 423 -14.44 4.63 10.90
C ILE A 423 -15.48 3.53 10.75
N ARG A 424 -15.99 3.32 9.54
CA ARG A 424 -16.99 2.29 9.24
C ARG A 424 -16.41 1.22 8.33
N GLU A 425 -16.95 0.01 8.40
CA GLU A 425 -16.47 -1.12 7.58
C GLU A 425 -16.71 -0.88 6.09
N GLU A 426 -17.79 -0.17 5.75
CA GLU A 426 -18.11 0.25 4.39
C GLU A 426 -16.92 0.97 3.76
N LYS A 427 -16.55 0.49 2.57
CA LYS A 427 -15.35 0.84 1.82
C LYS A 427 -15.07 2.35 1.83
N THR A 428 -14.27 2.79 2.79
CA THR A 428 -13.73 4.14 2.83
C THR A 428 -12.45 4.21 2.00
N LEU A 429 -12.40 3.47 0.88
CA LEU A 429 -11.32 3.60 -0.09
C LEU A 429 -11.52 4.93 -0.78
N ALA A 430 -10.63 5.89 -0.56
CA ALA A 430 -10.69 7.20 -1.21
C ALA A 430 -10.73 7.09 -2.75
N SER A 431 -10.28 5.97 -3.31
CA SER A 431 -10.36 5.61 -4.74
C SER A 431 -11.77 5.28 -5.22
N GLU A 432 -12.64 4.73 -4.35
CA GLU A 432 -14.04 4.41 -4.67
C GLU A 432 -14.98 5.54 -4.28
N VAL A 433 -14.57 6.41 -3.35
CA VAL A 433 -15.29 7.64 -3.03
C VAL A 433 -15.06 8.65 -4.15
N SER A 434 -15.77 8.47 -5.27
CA SER A 434 -15.92 9.51 -6.28
C SER A 434 -16.34 10.79 -5.54
N PRO A 435 -15.70 11.96 -5.79
CA PRO A 435 -16.12 13.22 -5.21
C PRO A 435 -17.62 13.46 -5.39
N ASN A 436 -18.20 12.94 -6.48
CA ASN A 436 -19.63 13.03 -6.73
C ASN A 436 -20.44 12.01 -5.91
N GLN A 437 -19.94 10.78 -5.69
CA GLN A 437 -20.64 9.80 -4.85
C GLN A 437 -20.78 10.30 -3.40
N THR A 438 -19.77 10.99 -2.85
CA THR A 438 -19.92 11.57 -1.50
C THR A 438 -21.01 12.64 -1.42
N LEU A 439 -21.22 13.39 -2.52
CA LEU A 439 -22.31 14.36 -2.60
C LEU A 439 -23.67 13.65 -2.65
N VAL A 440 -23.76 12.51 -3.34
CA VAL A 440 -24.95 11.64 -3.35
C VAL A 440 -25.24 11.12 -1.94
N ASP A 441 -24.25 10.53 -1.26
CA ASP A 441 -24.41 10.00 0.11
C ASP A 441 -24.90 11.08 1.08
N ARG A 442 -24.41 12.32 0.94
CA ARG A 442 -24.88 13.46 1.74
C ARG A 442 -26.32 13.82 1.46
N LEU A 443 -26.75 13.83 0.19
CA LEU A 443 -28.17 14.07 -0.14
C LEU A 443 -29.08 12.98 0.44
N TYR A 444 -28.65 11.71 0.43
CA TYR A 444 -29.38 10.61 1.08
C TYR A 444 -29.44 10.77 2.60
N ALA A 445 -28.32 11.13 3.24
CA ALA A 445 -28.24 11.32 4.69
C ALA A 445 -29.17 12.46 5.19
N GLU A 446 -29.37 13.49 4.38
CA GLU A 446 -30.29 14.60 4.65
C GLU A 446 -31.77 14.26 4.29
N GLY A 447 -32.04 13.06 3.76
CA GLY A 447 -33.39 12.61 3.41
C GLY A 447 -34.02 13.35 2.23
N ALA A 448 -33.21 13.93 1.33
CA ALA A 448 -33.69 14.76 0.23
C ALA A 448 -34.18 13.92 -0.97
N GLU A 449 -35.41 13.40 -0.94
CA GLU A 449 -35.96 12.61 -2.07
C GLU A 449 -36.20 13.45 -3.35
N ASP A 450 -36.77 14.65 -3.21
CA ASP A 450 -36.98 15.64 -4.28
C ASP A 450 -36.44 17.00 -3.82
N PHE A 451 -35.64 17.68 -4.65
CA PHE A 451 -35.05 18.97 -4.30
C PHE A 451 -34.85 19.88 -5.52
N SER A 452 -34.91 21.18 -5.28
CA SER A 452 -34.43 22.18 -6.24
C SER A 452 -32.90 22.24 -6.21
N ALA A 453 -32.31 22.73 -7.29
CA ALA A 453 -30.87 22.96 -7.32
C ALA A 453 -30.40 24.02 -6.31
N ARG A 454 -31.30 24.90 -5.81
CA ARG A 454 -30.96 25.83 -4.70
C ARG A 454 -30.79 25.05 -3.40
N GLN A 455 -31.75 24.20 -3.06
CA GLN A 455 -31.70 23.35 -1.87
C GLN A 455 -30.47 22.43 -1.89
N ALA A 456 -30.14 21.84 -3.05
CA ALA A 456 -28.92 21.04 -3.16
C ALA A 456 -27.63 21.87 -3.02
N CYS A 457 -27.57 23.09 -3.56
CA CYS A 457 -26.41 23.97 -3.36
C CYS A 457 -26.22 24.33 -1.89
N GLU A 458 -27.31 24.63 -1.17
CA GLU A 458 -27.32 24.93 0.26
C GLU A 458 -26.89 23.69 1.08
N CYS A 459 -27.49 22.53 0.82
CA CYS A 459 -27.18 21.25 1.46
C CYS A 459 -25.72 20.80 1.23
N LEU A 460 -25.23 20.88 -0.01
CA LEU A 460 -23.90 20.38 -0.39
C LEU A 460 -22.78 21.43 -0.24
N GLY A 461 -23.13 22.68 0.07
CA GLY A 461 -22.17 23.79 0.11
C GLY A 461 -21.45 24.01 -1.23
N LEU A 462 -22.17 23.82 -2.35
CA LEU A 462 -21.65 23.95 -3.72
C LEU A 462 -22.09 25.26 -4.38
N SER A 463 -21.25 25.77 -5.28
CA SER A 463 -21.70 26.79 -6.23
C SER A 463 -22.70 26.20 -7.24
N ARG A 464 -23.54 27.05 -7.83
CA ARG A 464 -24.49 26.61 -8.85
C ARG A 464 -23.83 25.91 -10.04
N SER A 465 -22.67 26.41 -10.49
CA SER A 465 -21.90 25.79 -11.56
C SER A 465 -21.33 24.42 -11.18
N SER A 466 -20.87 24.25 -9.93
CA SER A 466 -20.38 22.96 -9.43
C SER A 466 -21.52 21.96 -9.26
N PHE A 467 -22.65 22.40 -8.73
CA PHE A 467 -23.86 21.58 -8.68
C PHE A 467 -24.31 21.17 -10.08
N ASN A 468 -24.31 22.06 -11.07
CA ASN A 468 -24.72 21.69 -12.43
C ASN A 468 -23.80 20.61 -13.05
N ARG A 469 -22.49 20.65 -12.78
CA ARG A 469 -21.54 19.60 -13.22
C ARG A 469 -21.82 18.28 -12.50
N PHE A 470 -22.00 18.33 -11.18
CA PHE A 470 -22.37 17.18 -10.36
C PHE A 470 -23.69 16.54 -10.83
N ALA A 471 -24.74 17.36 -10.98
CA ALA A 471 -26.06 16.91 -11.40
C ALA A 471 -26.04 16.30 -12.79
N LYS A 472 -25.25 16.86 -13.72
CA LYS A 472 -25.06 16.24 -15.05
C LYS A 472 -24.47 14.84 -14.91
N TRP A 473 -23.36 14.69 -14.20
CA TRP A 473 -22.76 13.38 -13.94
C TRP A 473 -23.77 12.42 -13.30
N ALA A 474 -24.48 12.85 -12.25
CA ALA A 474 -25.41 11.99 -11.54
C ALA A 474 -26.63 11.59 -12.39
N ILE A 475 -27.04 12.43 -13.34
CA ILE A 475 -28.06 12.08 -14.33
C ILE A 475 -27.51 11.06 -15.33
N ASP A 476 -26.29 11.26 -15.82
CA ASP A 476 -25.63 10.37 -16.78
C ASP A 476 -25.42 8.96 -16.17
N GLU A 477 -25.14 8.87 -14.87
CA GLU A 477 -25.03 7.61 -14.10
C GLU A 477 -26.38 7.02 -13.65
N GLY A 478 -27.51 7.68 -13.95
CA GLY A 478 -28.83 7.20 -13.54
C GLY A 478 -29.13 7.30 -12.03
N ILE A 479 -28.40 8.16 -11.31
CA ILE A 479 -28.56 8.40 -9.87
C ILE A 479 -29.59 9.51 -9.61
N LEU A 480 -29.60 10.55 -10.46
CA LEU A 480 -30.56 11.65 -10.40
C LEU A 480 -31.49 11.66 -11.61
N GLU A 481 -32.75 11.96 -11.36
CA GLU A 481 -33.72 12.30 -12.41
C GLU A 481 -34.01 13.80 -12.37
N LYS A 482 -33.89 14.48 -13.52
CA LYS A 482 -34.25 15.90 -13.67
C LYS A 482 -35.70 16.03 -14.13
N ARG A 483 -36.52 16.74 -13.37
CA ARG A 483 -37.95 16.99 -13.65
C ARG A 483 -38.21 18.47 -13.89
N GLY A 484 -39.05 18.80 -14.85
CA GLY A 484 -39.45 20.19 -15.17
C GLY A 484 -38.44 20.97 -16.03
N GLN A 485 -38.86 22.15 -16.50
CA GLN A 485 -38.08 23.02 -17.37
C GLN A 485 -37.86 24.40 -16.73
N SER A 486 -36.65 24.95 -16.89
CA SER A 486 -36.28 26.30 -16.41
C SER A 486 -36.39 26.47 -14.88
N SER A 487 -37.25 27.36 -14.39
CA SER A 487 -37.40 27.70 -12.98
C SER A 487 -38.11 26.62 -12.16
N SER A 488 -38.90 25.76 -12.80
CA SER A 488 -39.56 24.60 -12.17
C SER A 488 -38.71 23.34 -12.22
N THR A 489 -37.41 23.44 -12.48
CA THR A 489 -36.52 22.28 -12.47
C THR A 489 -36.29 21.77 -11.04
N HIS A 490 -36.72 20.54 -10.79
CA HIS A 490 -36.43 19.75 -9.60
C HIS A 490 -35.59 18.52 -9.97
N TYR A 491 -34.92 17.96 -8.98
CA TYR A 491 -34.10 16.77 -9.09
C TYR A 491 -34.61 15.76 -8.08
N ARG A 492 -34.68 14.50 -8.49
CA ARG A 492 -35.10 13.38 -7.66
C ARG A 492 -33.96 12.39 -7.51
N LEU A 493 -33.69 11.93 -6.29
CA LEU A 493 -32.82 10.78 -6.08
C LEU A 493 -33.54 9.50 -6.50
N LEU A 494 -32.94 8.74 -7.40
CA LEU A 494 -33.44 7.42 -7.77
C LEU A 494 -32.97 6.42 -6.71
N LYS A 495 -33.88 5.62 -6.14
CA LYS A 495 -33.57 4.67 -5.05
C LYS A 495 -32.68 3.48 -5.48
N SER A 496 -32.17 3.47 -6.70
CA SER A 496 -31.48 2.31 -7.29
C SER A 496 -30.04 2.64 -7.70
N ALA A 497 -29.13 2.58 -6.72
CA ALA A 497 -27.72 2.19 -6.90
C ALA A 497 -27.11 1.96 -5.51
N ALA A 498 -27.63 0.97 -4.77
CA ALA A 498 -26.93 0.44 -3.61
C ALA A 498 -25.94 -0.63 -4.07
#